data_AF-A0A127MHK8-F1
#
_entry.id   AF-A0A127MHK8-F1
#
_cell.length_a   1.000
_cell.length_b   1.000
_cell.length_c   1.000
_cell.angle_alpha   90.00
_cell.angle_beta   90.00
_cell.angle_gamma   90.00
#
_symmetry.space_group_name_H-M   'P 1'
#
loop_
_entity.id
_entity.type
_entity.pdbx_description
1 polymer ?
#
loop_
_entity_poly.entity_id
_entity_poly.type
_entity_poly.pdbx_seq_one_letter_code
_entity_poly.pdbx_strand_id
1 'polypeptide(L)'
;MREYKDTHFSDNDIGDLTDHSLKQFNMSASDIQLDEGRHIDLARTAAFLLKSRAIRAEQFGNGKADIDDVSWHILLHLIISTDTKKAVTALDLAHTLNLATSTTIRYVEYLIATGLVDKQIEAENLETVTLKLTQSGDALTSDTLRRIGQDLINI
;
A
#
# COMPACT_ATOMS: atom_id res chain seq x y z
N MET A 1 60.24 5.38 31.16
CA MET A 1 58.91 5.19 30.56
C MET A 1 57.92 5.93 31.45
N ARG A 2 57.84 7.25 31.24
CA ARG A 2 56.71 8.01 30.64
C ARG A 2 55.47 8.01 31.54
N GLU A 3 55.50 9.03 32.39
CA GLU A 3 54.44 9.67 33.15
C GLU A 3 53.24 10.04 32.28
N TYR A 4 52.06 10.02 32.90
CA TYR A 4 50.82 10.56 32.37
C TYR A 4 50.93 12.09 32.21
N LYS A 5 50.56 12.61 31.05
CA LYS A 5 50.32 14.04 30.83
C LYS A 5 48.86 14.23 30.47
N ASP A 6 48.17 14.94 31.35
CA ASP A 6 46.88 15.57 31.14
C ASP A 6 46.89 16.42 29.88
N THR A 7 45.92 16.18 28.99
CA THR A 7 45.57 17.14 27.93
C THR A 7 44.27 17.82 28.30
N HIS A 8 44.41 19.08 28.72
CA HIS A 8 43.37 20.10 28.72
C HIS A 8 42.60 20.10 27.39
N PHE A 9 41.29 19.92 27.44
CA PHE A 9 40.38 20.40 26.40
C PHE A 9 39.80 21.73 26.89
N SER A 10 40.22 22.80 26.22
CA SER A 10 39.69 24.16 26.40
C SER A 10 38.42 24.31 25.59
N ASP A 11 37.41 24.92 26.21
CA ASP A 11 36.29 25.59 25.55
C ASP A 11 36.79 26.56 24.46
N ASN A 12 36.21 26.49 23.27
CA ASN A 12 35.45 27.60 22.66
C ASN A 12 34.97 27.26 21.24
N ASP A 13 33.82 27.85 20.91
CA ASP A 13 33.22 28.09 19.58
C ASP A 13 32.57 26.93 18.83
N ILE A 14 31.27 26.73 19.11
CA ILE A 14 30.27 26.60 18.03
C ILE A 14 29.13 27.57 18.34
N GLY A 15 29.18 28.73 17.69
CA GLY A 15 28.05 29.63 17.56
C GLY A 15 26.94 29.01 16.70
N ASP A 16 25.72 29.20 17.18
CA ASP A 16 24.49 29.53 16.45
C ASP A 16 24.50 29.29 14.93
N LEU A 17 23.61 28.40 14.46
CA LEU A 17 22.77 28.65 13.29
C LEU A 17 21.75 27.51 13.09
N THR A 18 20.48 27.92 13.00
CA THR A 18 19.31 27.22 12.44
C THR A 18 18.48 26.31 13.35
N ASP A 19 17.66 26.99 14.16
CA ASP A 19 16.19 26.91 14.09
C ASP A 19 15.63 25.99 12.99
N HIS A 20 15.40 24.73 13.34
CA HIS A 20 14.30 23.96 12.78
C HIS A 20 13.31 23.69 13.90
N SER A 21 12.52 24.71 14.20
CA SER A 21 11.19 24.58 14.78
C SER A 21 10.45 23.38 14.15
N LEU A 22 10.47 22.24 14.84
CA LEU A 22 9.47 21.19 14.69
C LEU A 22 8.15 21.80 15.15
N LYS A 23 7.49 22.56 14.26
CA LYS A 23 6.06 22.80 14.36
C LYS A 23 5.39 21.44 14.27
N GLN A 24 5.19 20.82 15.44
CA GLN A 24 4.12 19.85 15.61
C GLN A 24 2.86 20.54 15.08
N PHE A 25 2.40 20.09 13.92
CA PHE A 25 1.06 20.39 13.45
C PHE A 25 0.10 19.71 14.43
N ASN A 26 -0.16 20.39 15.56
CA ASN A 26 -1.37 20.19 16.34
C ASN A 26 -2.53 20.77 15.52
N MET A 27 -2.81 20.16 14.36
CA MET A 27 -4.11 20.31 13.74
C MET A 27 -5.03 19.38 14.51
N SER A 28 -5.94 19.97 15.27
CA SER A 28 -7.08 19.23 15.77
C SER A 28 -7.86 18.70 14.57
N ALA A 29 -8.49 17.53 14.69
CA ALA A 29 -9.39 17.02 13.65
C ALA A 29 -10.50 18.03 13.27
N SER A 30 -10.76 19.00 14.14
CA SER A 30 -11.68 20.12 13.92
C SER A 30 -11.17 21.21 12.95
N ASP A 31 -9.88 21.23 12.61
CA ASP A 31 -9.27 22.31 11.80
C ASP A 31 -9.14 21.93 10.31
N ILE A 32 -9.65 20.76 9.93
CA ILE A 32 -9.83 20.40 8.52
C ILE A 32 -11.04 21.21 8.02
N GLN A 33 -10.78 22.37 7.41
CA GLN A 33 -11.79 23.04 6.60
C GLN A 33 -12.15 22.12 5.42
N LEU A 34 -13.22 21.35 5.62
CA LEU A 34 -13.87 20.61 4.56
C LEU A 34 -14.53 21.62 3.63
N ASP A 35 -14.13 21.58 2.37
CA ASP A 35 -14.81 22.23 1.25
C ASP A 35 -16.35 22.05 1.38
N GLU A 36 -17.09 23.15 1.51
CA GLU A 36 -18.54 23.19 1.78
C GLU A 36 -19.41 22.69 0.60
N GLY A 37 -18.88 21.82 -0.27
CA GLY A 37 -19.53 21.38 -1.51
C GLY A 37 -20.22 20.02 -1.49
N ARG A 38 -19.83 19.10 -0.60
CA ARG A 38 -20.51 17.79 -0.40
C ARG A 38 -20.30 17.33 1.04
N HIS A 39 -21.37 17.37 1.83
CA HIS A 39 -21.36 16.71 3.12
C HIS A 39 -21.21 15.20 2.91
N ILE A 40 -20.00 14.66 3.13
CA ILE A 40 -19.74 13.23 3.07
C ILE A 40 -20.44 12.59 4.27
N ASP A 41 -21.46 11.78 4.01
CA ASP A 41 -22.09 10.97 5.06
C ASP A 41 -21.12 9.86 5.50
N LEU A 42 -20.47 10.08 6.63
CA LEU A 42 -19.47 9.17 7.20
C LEU A 42 -20.08 7.81 7.55
N ALA A 43 -21.31 7.77 8.07
CA ALA A 43 -21.97 6.53 8.46
C ALA A 43 -22.29 5.68 7.21
N ARG A 44 -22.78 6.34 6.17
CA ARG A 44 -23.04 5.70 4.88
C ARG A 44 -21.77 5.21 4.20
N THR A 45 -20.71 6.00 4.26
CA THR A 45 -19.39 5.62 3.73
C THR A 45 -18.82 4.41 4.47
N ALA A 46 -18.88 4.40 5.81
CA ALA A 46 -18.45 3.25 6.61
C ALA A 46 -19.27 1.98 6.31
N ALA A 47 -20.60 2.12 6.17
CA ALA A 47 -21.47 1.01 5.80
C ALA A 47 -21.11 0.43 4.42
N PHE A 48 -20.80 1.28 3.44
CA PHE A 48 -20.33 0.85 2.13
C PHE A 48 -19.00 0.09 2.20
N LEU A 49 -18.01 0.60 2.94
CA LEU A 49 -16.71 -0.06 3.09
C LEU A 49 -16.83 -1.42 3.78
N LEU A 50 -17.73 -1.55 4.76
CA LEU A 50 -18.02 -2.84 5.39
C LEU A 50 -18.70 -3.81 4.42
N LYS A 51 -19.63 -3.31 3.59
CA LYS A 51 -20.30 -4.11 2.57
C LYS A 51 -19.33 -4.57 1.48
N SER A 52 -18.44 -3.70 1.01
CA SER A 52 -17.43 -4.05 0.01
C SER A 52 -16.46 -5.12 0.53
N ARG A 53 -16.05 -5.03 1.81
CA ARG A 53 -15.28 -6.07 2.48
C ARG A 53 -16.04 -7.40 2.56
N ALA A 54 -17.33 -7.37 2.83
CA ALA A 54 -18.17 -8.58 2.85
C ALA A 54 -18.30 -9.24 1.46
N ILE A 55 -18.50 -8.44 0.41
CA ILE A 55 -18.52 -8.93 -0.98
C ILE A 55 -17.20 -9.63 -1.31
N ARG A 56 -16.07 -9.03 -0.96
CA ARG A 56 -14.75 -9.66 -1.15
C ARG A 56 -14.68 -10.99 -0.41
N ALA A 57 -15.02 -11.02 0.88
CA ALA A 57 -14.98 -12.25 1.66
C ALA A 57 -15.86 -13.36 1.06
N GLU A 58 -17.03 -13.03 0.50
CA GLU A 58 -17.90 -13.99 -0.17
C GLU A 58 -17.29 -14.54 -1.48
N GLN A 59 -16.71 -13.68 -2.31
CA GLN A 59 -16.14 -14.09 -3.61
C GLN A 59 -14.91 -15.00 -3.43
N PHE A 60 -14.10 -14.76 -2.41
CA PHE A 60 -12.85 -15.51 -2.17
C PHE A 60 -13.00 -16.65 -1.15
N GLY A 61 -13.91 -16.51 -0.17
CA GLY A 61 -14.07 -17.43 0.97
C GLY A 61 -14.68 -18.79 0.65
N ASN A 62 -15.33 -18.96 -0.51
CA ASN A 62 -15.95 -20.23 -0.92
C ASN A 62 -14.95 -21.26 -1.50
N GLY A 63 -13.64 -21.13 -1.21
CA GLY A 63 -12.71 -22.25 -1.27
C GLY A 63 -11.50 -22.14 -2.20
N LYS A 64 -11.00 -20.93 -2.53
CA LYS A 64 -9.77 -20.82 -3.36
C LYS A 64 -8.63 -20.01 -2.76
N ALA A 65 -8.90 -18.96 -1.98
CA ALA A 65 -7.86 -18.19 -1.30
C ALA A 65 -8.48 -17.38 -0.15
N ASP A 66 -7.82 -17.32 1.00
CA ASP A 66 -8.16 -16.34 2.02
C ASP A 66 -7.49 -15.00 1.67
N ILE A 67 -8.27 -14.02 1.22
CA ILE A 67 -7.77 -12.72 0.78
C ILE A 67 -7.99 -11.68 1.88
N ASP A 68 -6.91 -11.45 2.60
CA ASP A 68 -6.83 -10.36 3.58
C ASP A 68 -6.70 -8.99 2.90
N ASP A 69 -6.61 -7.93 3.70
CA ASP A 69 -6.57 -6.57 3.16
C ASP A 69 -5.30 -6.33 2.34
N VAL A 70 -4.13 -6.82 2.76
CA VAL A 70 -2.89 -6.59 2.01
C VAL A 70 -2.93 -7.29 0.65
N SER A 71 -3.36 -8.55 0.63
CA SER A 71 -3.52 -9.34 -0.59
C SER A 71 -4.52 -8.66 -1.54
N TRP A 72 -5.62 -8.13 -1.00
CA TRP A 72 -6.60 -7.38 -1.77
C TRP A 72 -5.99 -6.14 -2.42
N HIS A 73 -5.24 -5.33 -1.67
CA HIS A 73 -4.59 -4.13 -2.22
C HIS A 73 -3.59 -4.47 -3.32
N ILE A 74 -2.81 -5.55 -3.18
CA ILE A 74 -1.92 -6.02 -4.25
C ILE A 74 -2.71 -6.31 -5.53
N LEU A 75 -3.82 -7.07 -5.44
CA LEU A 75 -4.66 -7.38 -6.60
C LEU A 75 -5.20 -6.11 -7.27
N LEU A 76 -5.63 -5.11 -6.49
CA LEU A 76 -6.07 -3.81 -7.01
C LEU A 76 -4.94 -3.05 -7.73
N HIS A 77 -3.74 -3.04 -7.17
CA HIS A 77 -2.59 -2.43 -7.83
C HIS A 77 -2.27 -3.09 -9.17
N LEU A 78 -2.42 -4.41 -9.28
CA LEU A 78 -2.20 -5.14 -10.52
C LEU A 78 -3.31 -4.90 -11.57
N ILE A 79 -4.57 -4.67 -11.15
CA ILE A 79 -5.64 -4.18 -12.05
C ILE A 79 -5.26 -2.81 -12.62
N ILE A 80 -4.86 -1.86 -11.77
CA ILE A 80 -4.46 -0.51 -12.19
C ILE A 80 -3.22 -0.55 -13.10
N SER A 81 -2.26 -1.41 -12.78
CA SER A 81 -1.07 -1.66 -13.60
C SER A 81 -1.43 -2.09 -15.02
N THR A 82 -2.40 -3.00 -15.15
CA THR A 82 -2.88 -3.50 -16.43
C THR A 82 -3.54 -2.40 -17.26
N ASP A 83 -4.43 -1.61 -16.64
CA ASP A 83 -5.13 -0.50 -17.30
C ASP A 83 -4.16 0.62 -17.74
N THR A 84 -3.23 0.98 -16.86
CA THR A 84 -2.24 2.04 -17.11
C THR A 84 -1.04 1.59 -17.94
N LYS A 85 -0.94 0.29 -18.25
CA LYS A 85 0.20 -0.36 -18.93
C LYS A 85 1.55 -0.08 -18.24
N LYS A 86 1.54 0.08 -16.92
CA LYS A 86 2.74 0.28 -16.10
C LYS A 86 3.06 -1.01 -15.39
N ALA A 87 4.18 -1.65 -15.75
CA ALA A 87 4.64 -2.84 -15.05
C ALA A 87 4.90 -2.53 -13.57
N VAL A 88 4.62 -3.51 -12.70
CA VAL A 88 4.77 -3.38 -11.25
C VAL A 88 5.66 -4.50 -10.73
N THR A 89 6.65 -4.15 -9.92
CA THR A 89 7.52 -5.12 -9.23
C THR A 89 7.10 -5.32 -7.78
N ALA A 90 7.65 -6.33 -7.10
CA ALA A 90 7.46 -6.50 -5.67
C ALA A 90 8.02 -5.33 -4.84
N LEU A 91 9.07 -4.65 -5.34
CA LEU A 91 9.65 -3.48 -4.69
C LEU A 91 8.70 -2.27 -4.79
N ASP A 92 8.09 -2.06 -5.94
CA ASP A 92 7.10 -1.00 -6.13
C ASP A 92 5.91 -1.20 -5.19
N LEU A 93 5.38 -2.43 -5.09
CA LEU A 93 4.31 -2.77 -4.15
C LEU A 93 4.72 -2.52 -2.70
N ALA A 94 5.94 -2.88 -2.31
CA ALA A 94 6.43 -2.65 -0.95
C ALA A 94 6.46 -1.15 -0.62
N HIS A 95 6.95 -0.32 -1.55
CA HIS A 95 6.95 1.12 -1.39
C HIS A 95 5.54 1.70 -1.33
N THR A 96 4.66 1.33 -2.27
CA THR A 96 3.29 1.88 -2.34
C THR A 96 2.42 1.47 -1.16
N LEU A 97 2.56 0.24 -0.68
CA LEU A 97 1.79 -0.26 0.47
C LEU A 97 2.44 0.08 1.82
N ASN A 98 3.61 0.74 1.82
CA ASN A 98 4.40 1.03 3.00
C ASN A 98 4.68 -0.23 3.85
N LEU A 99 5.16 -1.29 3.19
CA LEU A 99 5.48 -2.58 3.80
C LEU A 99 6.97 -2.90 3.59
N ALA A 100 7.54 -3.68 4.52
CA ALA A 100 8.86 -4.25 4.31
C ALA A 100 8.86 -5.17 3.08
N THR A 101 9.91 -5.09 2.24
CA THR A 101 10.02 -5.87 1.00
C THR A 101 9.86 -7.38 1.24
N SER A 102 10.42 -7.91 2.34
CA SER A 102 10.26 -9.31 2.71
C SER A 102 8.81 -9.71 3.00
N THR A 103 8.04 -8.82 3.63
CA THR A 103 6.61 -9.01 3.86
C THR A 103 5.84 -9.00 2.55
N THR A 104 6.12 -8.03 1.67
CA THR A 104 5.47 -7.95 0.36
C THR A 104 5.77 -9.19 -0.49
N ILE A 105 7.01 -9.67 -0.50
CA ILE A 105 7.38 -10.91 -1.20
C ILE A 105 6.55 -12.09 -0.71
N ARG A 106 6.37 -12.24 0.62
CA ARG A 106 5.53 -13.31 1.18
C ARG A 106 4.09 -13.25 0.70
N TYR A 107 3.49 -12.06 0.63
CA TYR A 107 2.13 -11.89 0.09
C TYR A 107 2.07 -12.18 -1.41
N VAL A 108 3.06 -11.75 -2.18
CA VAL A 108 3.14 -12.06 -3.61
C VAL A 108 3.28 -13.55 -3.85
N GLU A 109 4.16 -14.23 -3.11
CA GLU A 109 4.33 -15.69 -3.19
C GLU A 109 3.06 -16.44 -2.82
N TYR A 110 2.34 -15.98 -1.79
CA TYR A 110 1.03 -16.50 -1.45
C TYR A 110 0.04 -16.35 -2.61
N LEU A 111 -0.06 -15.16 -3.20
CA LEU A 111 -0.96 -14.91 -4.33
C LEU A 111 -0.59 -15.72 -5.58
N ILE A 112 0.70 -15.98 -5.82
CA ILE A 112 1.16 -16.90 -6.86
C ILE A 112 0.75 -18.33 -6.54
N ALA A 113 0.93 -18.79 -5.30
CA ALA A 113 0.54 -20.14 -4.88
C ALA A 113 -0.97 -20.39 -5.00
N THR A 114 -1.80 -19.35 -4.82
CA THR A 114 -3.25 -19.40 -5.06
C THR A 114 -3.65 -19.31 -6.54
N GLY A 115 -2.69 -19.08 -7.44
CA GLY A 115 -2.91 -18.97 -8.87
C GLY A 115 -3.56 -17.65 -9.31
N LEU A 116 -3.52 -16.61 -8.48
CA LEU A 116 -4.12 -15.30 -8.78
C LEU A 116 -3.11 -14.33 -9.42
N VAL A 117 -1.82 -14.49 -9.12
CA VAL A 117 -0.73 -13.64 -9.62
C VAL A 117 0.32 -14.49 -10.31
N ASP A 118 0.97 -13.93 -11.33
CA ASP A 118 2.09 -14.53 -12.05
C ASP A 118 3.29 -13.58 -12.09
N LYS A 119 4.48 -14.18 -12.17
CA LYS A 119 5.73 -13.47 -12.47
C LYS A 119 5.91 -13.39 -13.98
N GLN A 120 6.30 -12.23 -14.49
CA GLN A 120 6.81 -12.06 -15.85
C GLN A 120 8.27 -11.63 -15.80
N ILE A 121 9.07 -12.27 -16.66
CA ILE A 121 10.43 -11.84 -16.95
C ILE A 121 10.34 -11.14 -18.29
N GLU A 122 10.64 -9.85 -18.33
CA GLU A 122 10.66 -9.12 -19.59
C GLU A 122 11.85 -9.57 -20.43
N ALA A 123 11.61 -9.91 -21.69
CA ALA A 123 12.64 -10.41 -22.59
C ALA A 123 13.78 -9.39 -22.82
N GLU A 124 13.48 -8.10 -22.63
CA GLU A 124 14.43 -6.99 -22.81
C GLU A 124 15.25 -6.70 -21.54
N ASN A 125 14.77 -7.12 -20.36
CA ASN A 125 15.44 -6.91 -19.08
C ASN A 125 15.25 -8.12 -18.16
N LEU A 126 16.13 -9.11 -18.33
CA LEU A 126 16.12 -10.36 -17.57
C LEU A 126 16.35 -10.17 -16.06
N GLU A 127 16.79 -8.99 -15.61
CA GLU A 127 17.05 -8.70 -14.20
C GLU A 127 15.79 -8.25 -13.45
N THR A 128 14.73 -7.84 -14.15
CA THR A 128 13.52 -7.31 -13.53
C THR A 128 12.36 -8.29 -13.64
N VAL A 129 11.90 -8.78 -12.48
CA VAL A 129 10.70 -9.62 -12.37
C VAL A 129 9.50 -8.74 -12.09
N THR A 130 8.61 -8.64 -13.07
CA THR A 130 7.35 -7.90 -12.96
C THR A 130 6.22 -8.85 -12.57
N LEU A 131 5.14 -8.29 -12.06
CA LEU A 131 3.98 -9.03 -11.57
C LEU A 131 2.76 -8.70 -12.43
N LYS A 132 1.93 -9.70 -12.67
CA LYS A 132 0.63 -9.53 -13.33
C LYS A 132 -0.42 -10.42 -12.69
N LEU A 133 -1.68 -10.10 -12.94
CA LEU A 133 -2.76 -11.05 -12.65
C LEU A 133 -2.69 -12.23 -13.63
N THR A 134 -3.01 -13.41 -13.13
CA THR A 134 -3.38 -14.52 -14.01
C THR A 134 -4.77 -14.24 -14.61
N GLN A 135 -5.18 -15.01 -15.61
CA GLN A 135 -6.55 -14.91 -16.13
C GLN A 135 -7.61 -15.15 -15.03
N SER A 136 -7.33 -16.06 -14.09
CA SER A 136 -8.23 -16.34 -12.97
C SER A 136 -8.24 -15.20 -11.95
N GLY A 137 -7.07 -14.63 -11.65
CA GLY A 137 -6.94 -13.47 -10.76
C GLY A 137 -7.66 -12.24 -11.30
N ASP A 138 -7.50 -11.98 -12.60
CA ASP A 138 -8.19 -10.87 -13.28
C ASP A 138 -9.71 -11.04 -13.26
N ALA A 139 -10.21 -12.20 -13.69
CA ALA A 139 -11.64 -12.47 -13.71
C ALA A 139 -12.28 -12.31 -12.31
N LEU A 140 -11.67 -12.92 -11.29
CA LEU A 140 -12.19 -12.90 -9.92
C LEU A 140 -12.14 -11.50 -9.30
N THR A 141 -11.02 -10.78 -9.50
CA THR A 141 -10.86 -9.41 -8.98
C THR A 141 -11.82 -8.45 -9.67
N SER A 142 -11.94 -8.53 -11.00
CA SER A 142 -12.84 -7.71 -11.81
C SER A 142 -14.31 -7.97 -11.49
N ASP A 143 -14.71 -9.23 -11.30
CA ASP A 143 -16.08 -9.57 -10.90
C ASP A 143 -16.41 -9.05 -9.50
N THR A 144 -15.45 -9.12 -8.57
CA THR A 144 -15.59 -8.56 -7.22
C THR A 144 -15.75 -7.04 -7.28
N LEU A 145 -14.90 -6.34 -8.05
CA LEU A 145 -14.99 -4.90 -8.26
C LEU A 145 -16.31 -4.49 -8.91
N ARG A 146 -16.82 -5.27 -9.87
CA ARG A 146 -18.11 -5.01 -10.52
C ARG A 146 -19.26 -5.06 -9.52
N ARG A 147 -19.27 -6.05 -8.62
CA ARG A 147 -20.28 -6.17 -7.54
C ARG A 147 -20.19 -5.00 -6.56
N ILE A 148 -18.98 -4.62 -6.15
CA ILE A 148 -18.76 -3.44 -5.30
C ILE A 148 -19.23 -2.16 -6.00
N GLY A 149 -18.94 -1.99 -7.29
CA GLY A 149 -19.36 -0.83 -8.08
C GLY A 149 -20.87 -0.72 -8.27
N GLN A 150 -21.57 -1.86 -8.42
CA GLN A 150 -23.04 -1.88 -8.45
C GLN A 150 -23.64 -1.36 -7.15
N ASP A 151 -23.04 -1.72 -6.01
CA ASP A 151 -23.47 -1.19 -4.71
C ASP A 151 -23.14 0.30 -4.54
N LEU A 152 -22.03 0.77 -5.11
CA LEU A 152 -21.67 2.19 -5.08
C LEU A 152 -22.70 3.07 -5.80
N ILE A 153 -23.25 2.60 -6.92
CA ILE A 153 -24.27 3.35 -7.69
C ILE A 153 -25.60 3.44 -6.93
N ASN A 154 -25.88 2.49 -6.04
CA ASN A 154 -27.10 2.46 -5.22
C ASN A 154 -26.97 3.27 -3.92
N ILE A 155 -25.84 3.97 -3.74
CA ILE A 155 -25.57 4.90 -2.64
C ILE A 155 -25.72 6.32 -3.16
#